data_AF-A0A5N8TCE9-F1
#
_entry.id   AF-A0A5N8TCE9-F1
#
_cell.length_a   1.000
_cell.length_b   1.000
_cell.length_c   1.000
_cell.angle_alpha   90.00
_cell.angle_beta   90.00
_cell.angle_gamma   90.00
#
_symmetry.space_group_name_H-M   'P 1'
#
loop_
_entity.id
_entity.type
_entity.pdbx_description
1 polymer ?
#
loop_
_entity_poly.entity_id
_entity_poly.type
_entity_poly.pdbx_seq_one_letter_code
_entity_poly.pdbx_strand_id
1 'polypeptide(L)'
;MANDCTPYVPKLLRCHACLFLFDAPPSSFLLFLFSFLAAFLSVNILYIYTGILMMKTLDQLAQQHGLWRASQRPLMAELPDKKATGYSAFDQCLGGLPSPGVTDIISDYGVGELRLVLPALYHASGQQVVWIRPPVGLNAAMLHQQGYSTDNTLLVSPKSDQDALWAAEQAARSGACQAVVLWPSSLTVGQVKRLKLAAEHGQCAVVLLRRQQTYSLTLPVDLSVALAPSACGVTVTVRYCRGQWPPAPFTLDWRTQWPALVTWPSNAENLLAFPSRQQREQA
;
A
#
# COMPACT_ATOMS: atom_id res chain seq x y z
N MET A 1 -51.19 -27.49 -0.09
CA MET A 1 -51.08 -26.28 -0.93
C MET A 1 -49.70 -26.31 -1.54
N ALA A 2 -49.62 -26.90 -2.73
CA ALA A 2 -48.42 -26.98 -3.54
C ALA A 2 -48.19 -25.62 -4.22
N ASN A 3 -46.93 -25.21 -4.33
CA ASN A 3 -46.44 -24.48 -5.50
C ASN A 3 -44.93 -24.65 -5.59
N ASP A 4 -44.56 -25.62 -6.41
CA ASP A 4 -43.28 -25.73 -7.11
C ASP A 4 -43.03 -24.48 -7.96
N CYS A 5 -41.78 -24.04 -8.05
CA CYS A 5 -41.26 -23.27 -9.18
C CYS A 5 -39.77 -23.60 -9.37
N THR A 6 -39.55 -24.74 -10.01
CA THR A 6 -38.29 -25.20 -10.62
C THR A 6 -37.94 -24.40 -11.88
N PRO A 7 -36.66 -24.40 -12.30
CA PRO A 7 -36.10 -23.40 -13.21
C PRO A 7 -36.52 -23.59 -14.67
N TYR A 8 -36.68 -22.45 -15.34
CA TYR A 8 -37.08 -22.27 -16.72
C TYR A 8 -36.01 -22.81 -17.69
N VAL A 9 -36.34 -23.94 -18.35
CA VAL A 9 -35.57 -24.51 -19.47
C VAL A 9 -35.97 -23.79 -20.77
N PRO A 10 -35.02 -23.33 -21.61
CA PRO A 10 -35.35 -22.68 -22.85
C PRO A 10 -36.02 -23.68 -23.82
N LYS A 11 -37.25 -23.33 -24.24
CA LYS A 11 -37.95 -23.99 -25.34
C LYS A 11 -37.09 -23.87 -26.60
N LEU A 12 -36.59 -25.03 -27.06
CA LEU A 12 -36.20 -25.27 -28.44
C LEU A 12 -37.36 -24.84 -29.34
N LEU A 13 -37.27 -23.62 -29.89
CA LEU A 13 -38.04 -23.23 -31.05
C LEU A 13 -37.56 -24.13 -32.19
N ARG A 14 -38.32 -25.21 -32.41
CA ARG A 14 -38.43 -25.91 -33.68
C ARG A 14 -38.73 -24.86 -34.74
N CYS A 15 -37.69 -24.36 -35.40
CA CYS A 15 -37.85 -23.62 -36.64
C CYS A 15 -38.40 -24.59 -37.67
N HIS A 16 -39.70 -24.46 -37.90
CA HIS A 16 -40.52 -25.18 -38.86
C HIS A 16 -40.22 -24.73 -40.31
N ALA A 17 -38.92 -24.57 -40.64
CA ALA A 17 -38.42 -24.15 -41.95
C ALA A 17 -37.68 -25.28 -42.69
N CYS A 18 -37.78 -26.53 -42.19
CA CYS A 18 -37.22 -27.73 -42.86
C CYS A 18 -38.25 -28.53 -43.68
N LEU A 19 -39.48 -28.03 -43.85
CA LEU A 19 -40.56 -28.77 -44.51
C LEU A 19 -41.09 -28.15 -45.82
N PHE A 20 -40.29 -27.31 -46.49
CA PHE A 20 -40.61 -26.82 -47.84
C PHE A 20 -39.35 -26.69 -48.71
N LEU A 21 -38.63 -27.79 -48.92
CA LEU A 21 -37.56 -27.85 -49.94
C LEU A 21 -37.37 -29.25 -50.52
N PHE A 22 -38.49 -29.93 -50.81
CA PHE A 22 -38.54 -31.09 -51.70
C PHE A 22 -39.47 -30.75 -52.88
N ASP A 23 -39.03 -29.84 -53.73
CA ASP A 23 -39.13 -29.87 -55.21
C ASP A 23 -38.65 -28.52 -55.78
N ALA A 24 -37.33 -28.27 -55.70
CA ALA A 24 -36.72 -27.12 -56.35
C ALA A 24 -35.48 -27.57 -57.13
N PRO A 25 -35.29 -27.09 -58.38
CA PRO A 25 -34.22 -27.53 -59.26
C PRO A 25 -32.82 -27.21 -58.70
N PRO A 26 -31.78 -27.99 -59.07
CA PRO A 26 -30.42 -27.87 -58.50
C PRO A 26 -29.74 -26.51 -58.75
N SER A 27 -30.30 -25.64 -59.59
CA SER A 27 -29.81 -24.28 -59.83
C SER A 27 -30.19 -23.26 -58.74
N SER A 28 -31.19 -23.56 -57.89
CA SER A 28 -31.68 -22.63 -56.86
C SER A 28 -31.03 -22.80 -55.49
N PHE A 29 -30.35 -23.93 -55.24
CA PHE A 29 -29.72 -24.23 -53.95
C PHE A 29 -28.50 -23.36 -53.68
N LEU A 30 -27.68 -23.10 -54.71
CA LEU A 30 -26.53 -22.18 -54.61
C LEU A 30 -26.99 -20.75 -54.33
N LEU A 31 -28.05 -20.28 -54.97
CA LEU A 31 -28.60 -18.95 -54.73
C LEU A 31 -29.15 -18.80 -53.30
N PHE A 32 -29.81 -19.84 -52.78
CA PHE A 32 -30.25 -19.86 -51.38
C PHE A 32 -29.08 -19.84 -50.40
N LEU A 33 -28.04 -20.63 -50.66
CA LEU A 33 -26.84 -20.68 -49.82
C LEU A 33 -26.08 -19.36 -49.84
N PHE A 34 -25.94 -18.72 -51.01
CA PHE A 34 -25.36 -17.37 -51.15
C PHE A 34 -26.19 -16.31 -50.41
N SER A 35 -27.52 -16.36 -50.50
CA SER A 35 -28.41 -15.42 -49.82
C SER A 35 -28.37 -15.60 -48.30
N PHE A 36 -28.31 -16.85 -47.82
CA PHE A 36 -28.19 -17.16 -46.40
C PHE A 36 -26.82 -16.77 -45.83
N LEU A 37 -25.73 -17.01 -46.58
CA LEU A 37 -24.36 -16.65 -46.19
C LEU A 37 -24.18 -15.12 -46.19
N ALA A 38 -24.77 -14.42 -47.15
CA ALA A 38 -24.80 -12.95 -47.19
C ALA A 38 -25.60 -12.34 -46.03
N ALA A 39 -26.75 -12.94 -45.68
CA ALA A 39 -27.54 -12.52 -44.51
C ALA A 39 -26.80 -12.84 -43.19
N PHE A 40 -26.09 -13.96 -43.11
CA PHE A 40 -25.34 -14.32 -41.91
C PHE A 40 -24.10 -13.44 -41.71
N LEU A 41 -23.39 -13.08 -42.80
CA LEU A 41 -22.30 -12.12 -42.76
C LEU A 41 -22.80 -10.71 -42.40
N SER A 42 -23.93 -10.26 -42.94
CA SER A 42 -24.44 -8.91 -42.67
C SER A 42 -24.89 -8.73 -41.22
N VAL A 43 -25.52 -9.74 -40.61
CA VAL A 43 -25.89 -9.71 -39.19
C VAL A 43 -24.66 -9.76 -38.28
N ASN A 44 -23.65 -10.60 -38.58
CA ASN A 44 -22.39 -10.61 -37.82
C ASN A 44 -21.60 -9.31 -37.95
N ILE A 45 -21.52 -8.75 -39.16
CA ILE A 45 -20.88 -7.46 -39.41
C ILE A 45 -21.62 -6.37 -38.63
N LEU A 46 -22.96 -6.35 -38.65
CA LEU A 46 -23.73 -5.36 -37.89
C LEU A 46 -23.54 -5.52 -36.37
N TYR A 47 -23.41 -6.75 -35.86
CA TYR A 47 -23.15 -7.03 -34.44
C TYR A 47 -21.73 -6.62 -34.01
N ILE A 48 -20.74 -6.84 -34.88
CA ILE A 48 -19.35 -6.37 -34.67
C ILE A 48 -19.31 -4.83 -34.71
N TYR A 49 -20.04 -4.22 -35.66
CA TYR A 49 -20.09 -2.77 -35.77
C TYR A 49 -20.83 -2.12 -34.60
N THR A 50 -21.94 -2.69 -34.08
CA THR A 50 -22.60 -2.16 -32.88
C THR A 50 -21.72 -2.32 -31.64
N GLY A 51 -20.97 -3.41 -31.50
CA GLY A 51 -19.98 -3.58 -30.42
C GLY A 51 -18.83 -2.57 -30.49
N ILE A 52 -18.27 -2.32 -31.68
CA ILE A 52 -17.20 -1.33 -31.89
C ILE A 52 -17.73 0.11 -31.73
N LEU A 53 -18.97 0.38 -32.15
CA LEU A 53 -19.60 1.69 -31.98
C LEU A 53 -19.83 2.01 -30.50
N MET A 54 -20.20 1.02 -29.68
CA MET A 54 -20.38 1.21 -28.24
C MET A 54 -19.06 1.41 -27.47
N MET A 55 -17.94 0.88 -27.98
CA MET A 55 -16.60 1.17 -27.43
C MET A 55 -16.18 2.62 -27.72
N LYS A 56 -16.49 3.14 -28.92
CA LYS A 56 -16.17 4.53 -29.32
C LYS A 56 -16.92 5.57 -28.51
N THR A 57 -18.16 5.31 -28.10
CA THR A 57 -18.95 6.26 -27.29
C THR A 57 -18.39 6.40 -25.87
N LEU A 58 -17.84 5.32 -25.29
CA LEU A 58 -17.19 5.38 -23.97
C LEU A 58 -15.88 6.18 -23.99
N ASP A 59 -15.10 6.10 -25.07
CA ASP A 59 -13.89 6.92 -25.24
C ASP A 59 -14.22 8.40 -25.47
N GLN A 60 -15.26 8.69 -26.26
CA GLN A 60 -15.72 10.07 -26.47
C GLN A 60 -16.31 10.69 -25.18
N LEU A 61 -17.08 9.94 -24.40
CA LEU A 61 -17.58 10.38 -23.09
C LEU A 61 -16.44 10.60 -22.08
N ALA A 62 -15.38 9.79 -22.13
CA ALA A 62 -14.21 9.97 -21.27
C ALA A 62 -13.45 11.27 -21.55
N GLN A 63 -13.38 11.67 -22.83
CA GLN A 63 -12.75 12.92 -23.25
C GLN A 63 -13.60 14.15 -22.91
N GLN A 64 -14.94 14.06 -23.01
CA GLN A 64 -15.82 15.23 -22.79
C GLN A 64 -16.16 15.49 -21.32
N HIS A 65 -16.24 14.46 -20.46
CA HIS A 65 -16.71 14.61 -19.08
C HIS A 65 -15.65 14.40 -18.00
N GLY A 66 -14.35 14.33 -18.35
CA GLY A 66 -13.30 14.13 -17.35
C GLY A 66 -13.53 12.87 -16.52
N LEU A 67 -14.05 11.81 -17.14
CA LEU A 67 -14.29 10.54 -16.45
C LEU A 67 -12.96 10.03 -15.92
N TRP A 68 -12.87 9.89 -14.60
CA TRP A 68 -11.71 9.31 -13.97
C TRP A 68 -11.59 7.84 -14.41
N ARG A 69 -10.61 7.57 -15.28
CA ARG A 69 -10.24 6.22 -15.70
C ARG A 69 -9.02 5.79 -14.90
N ALA A 70 -9.24 4.85 -13.97
CA ALA A 70 -8.19 4.24 -13.14
C ALA A 70 -6.97 3.74 -13.95
N SER A 71 -7.20 3.40 -15.23
CA SER A 71 -6.22 2.80 -16.13
C SER A 71 -5.50 3.76 -17.08
N GLN A 72 -5.87 5.04 -17.16
CA GLN A 72 -5.41 5.93 -18.25
C GLN A 72 -4.61 7.18 -17.86
N ARG A 73 -4.38 7.42 -16.55
CA ARG A 73 -3.21 8.19 -16.13
C ARG A 73 -2.15 7.20 -15.67
N PRO A 74 -0.90 7.27 -16.13
CA PRO A 74 0.18 6.70 -15.35
C PRO A 74 0.16 7.47 -14.03
N LEU A 75 -0.40 6.84 -12.99
CA LEU A 75 -0.46 7.36 -11.63
C LEU A 75 0.95 7.74 -11.14
N MET A 76 2.00 7.26 -11.81
CA MET A 76 3.41 7.56 -11.58
C MET A 76 3.80 9.04 -11.67
N ALA A 77 3.16 9.86 -12.51
CA ALA A 77 3.59 11.26 -12.69
C ALA A 77 3.25 12.19 -11.50
N GLU A 78 2.36 11.76 -10.60
CA GLU A 78 1.89 12.54 -9.44
C GLU A 78 2.16 11.84 -8.09
N LEU A 79 2.96 10.77 -8.09
CA LEU A 79 3.34 10.10 -6.84
C LEU A 79 4.51 10.83 -6.19
N PRO A 80 4.48 11.03 -4.87
CA PRO A 80 5.63 11.58 -4.16
C PRO A 80 6.85 10.68 -4.36
N ASP A 81 8.03 11.29 -4.39
CA ASP A 81 9.30 10.56 -4.40
C ASP A 81 9.35 9.63 -3.17
N LYS A 82 10.04 8.50 -3.32
CA LYS A 82 10.11 7.47 -2.27
C LYS A 82 11.55 7.20 -1.91
N LYS A 83 11.85 7.21 -0.61
CA LYS A 83 13.19 6.96 -0.07
C LYS A 83 13.32 5.51 0.36
N ALA A 84 14.35 4.85 -0.13
CA ALA A 84 14.62 3.45 0.17
C ALA A 84 14.85 3.25 1.67
N THR A 85 14.23 2.22 2.23
CA THR A 85 14.38 1.82 3.63
C THR A 85 15.61 0.94 3.86
N GLY A 86 16.29 0.51 2.79
CA GLY A 86 17.42 -0.40 2.88
C GLY A 86 16.99 -1.86 3.11
N TYR A 87 15.68 -2.13 3.17
CA TYR A 87 15.12 -3.48 3.22
C TYR A 87 14.52 -3.82 1.87
N SER A 88 15.16 -4.74 1.14
CA SER A 88 14.76 -5.12 -0.21
C SER A 88 13.30 -5.55 -0.31
N ALA A 89 12.79 -6.30 0.67
CA ALA A 89 11.39 -6.72 0.70
C ALA A 89 10.42 -5.53 0.79
N PHE A 90 10.75 -4.50 1.59
CA PHE A 90 9.93 -3.30 1.68
C PHE A 90 10.02 -2.46 0.40
N ASP A 91 11.25 -2.23 -0.07
CA ASP A 91 11.52 -1.36 -1.21
C ASP A 91 11.01 -1.96 -2.53
N GLN A 92 11.01 -3.28 -2.69
CA GLN A 92 10.41 -3.95 -3.85
C GLN A 92 8.88 -3.89 -3.84
N CYS A 93 8.25 -4.03 -2.67
CA CYS A 93 6.79 -4.02 -2.56
C CYS A 93 6.20 -2.60 -2.62
N LEU A 94 6.89 -1.62 -2.04
CA LEU A 94 6.35 -0.28 -1.82
C LEU A 94 7.18 0.84 -2.46
N GLY A 95 8.41 0.57 -2.93
CA GLY A 95 9.31 1.58 -3.47
C GLY A 95 10.01 2.44 -2.41
N GLY A 96 9.80 2.18 -1.12
CA GLY A 96 10.34 2.97 -0.01
C GLY A 96 9.29 3.86 0.67
N LEU A 97 9.75 4.80 1.51
CA LEU A 97 8.90 5.75 2.24
C LEU A 97 8.61 7.02 1.42
N PRO A 98 7.35 7.47 1.32
CA PRO A 98 7.00 8.75 0.71
C PRO A 98 7.76 9.95 1.32
N SER A 99 8.40 10.75 0.48
CA SER A 99 9.10 11.99 0.82
C SER A 99 9.14 12.94 -0.41
N PRO A 100 8.41 14.06 -0.41
CA PRO A 100 7.55 14.54 0.68
C PRO A 100 6.30 13.69 0.83
N GLY A 101 5.80 13.56 2.05
CA GLY A 101 4.56 12.83 2.31
C GLY A 101 4.40 12.42 3.76
N VAL A 102 3.24 11.81 4.04
CA VAL A 102 2.93 11.32 5.39
C VAL A 102 2.86 9.80 5.38
N THR A 103 3.71 9.17 6.19
CA THR A 103 3.68 7.74 6.48
C THR A 103 3.09 7.51 7.86
N ASP A 104 2.05 6.66 7.91
CA ASP A 104 1.40 6.20 9.12
C ASP A 104 1.88 4.80 9.49
N ILE A 105 2.50 4.66 10.66
CA ILE A 105 2.97 3.37 11.17
C ILE A 105 2.24 3.05 12.45
N ILE A 106 1.59 1.88 12.43
CA ILE A 106 0.74 1.40 13.50
C ILE A 106 1.42 0.22 14.17
N SER A 107 1.89 0.39 15.40
CA SER A 107 2.59 -0.66 16.12
C SER A 107 2.53 -0.46 17.64
N ASP A 108 2.85 -1.51 18.39
CA ASP A 108 3.30 -1.31 19.76
C ASP A 108 4.71 -0.70 19.78
N TYR A 109 5.10 -0.13 20.92
CA TYR A 109 6.42 0.47 21.07
C TYR A 109 7.51 -0.60 21.14
N GLY A 110 8.60 -0.38 20.42
CA GLY A 110 9.80 -1.22 20.49
C GLY A 110 9.76 -2.48 19.63
N VAL A 111 8.75 -2.64 18.75
CA VAL A 111 8.76 -3.74 17.77
C VAL A 111 9.84 -3.54 16.71
N GLY A 112 10.34 -2.31 16.55
CA GLY A 112 11.39 -1.91 15.61
C GLY A 112 10.90 -1.01 14.48
N GLU A 113 9.82 -0.28 14.74
CA GLU A 113 9.30 0.81 13.93
C GLU A 113 10.38 1.83 13.53
N LEU A 114 11.28 2.18 14.47
CA LEU A 114 12.42 3.06 14.17
C LEU A 114 13.43 2.40 13.25
N ARG A 115 13.76 1.12 13.46
CA ARG A 115 14.70 0.37 12.61
C ARG A 115 14.23 0.30 11.16
N LEU A 116 12.92 0.25 10.93
CA LEU A 116 12.33 0.33 9.60
C LEU A 116 12.56 1.69 8.93
N VAL A 117 12.30 2.79 9.65
CA VAL A 117 12.25 4.12 9.02
C VAL A 117 13.59 4.83 8.98
N LEU A 118 14.49 4.58 9.93
CA LEU A 118 15.75 5.33 10.07
C LEU A 118 16.56 5.39 8.75
N PRO A 119 16.78 4.30 8.01
CA PRO A 119 17.59 4.37 6.79
C PRO A 119 16.96 5.26 5.70
N ALA A 120 15.63 5.35 5.65
CA ALA A 120 14.90 6.18 4.69
C ALA A 120 14.77 7.65 5.13
N LEU A 121 14.91 7.94 6.43
CA LEU A 121 14.81 9.30 6.95
C LEU A 121 16.16 10.02 7.03
N TYR A 122 17.28 9.29 6.96
CA TYR A 122 18.62 9.87 7.01
C TYR A 122 19.19 10.13 5.62
N HIS A 123 19.40 11.42 5.29
CA HIS A 123 20.27 11.83 4.19
C HIS A 123 21.44 12.66 4.74
N ALA A 124 22.62 12.50 4.14
CA ALA A 124 23.77 13.35 4.41
C ALA A 124 23.64 14.74 3.74
N SER A 125 22.45 15.36 3.80
CA SER A 125 22.17 16.68 3.24
C SER A 125 22.41 17.83 4.22
N GLY A 126 22.63 17.53 5.51
CA GLY A 126 22.79 18.53 6.57
C GLY A 126 21.48 19.10 7.10
N GLN A 127 20.34 18.62 6.61
CA GLN A 127 19.02 19.05 7.09
C GLN A 127 18.65 18.39 8.41
N GLN A 128 17.75 19.03 9.16
CA GLN A 128 17.35 18.58 10.49
C GLN A 128 16.40 17.38 10.42
N VAL A 129 16.57 16.45 11.36
CA VAL A 129 15.59 15.41 11.67
C VAL A 129 14.98 15.72 13.03
N VAL A 130 13.67 15.98 13.03
CA VAL A 130 12.95 16.43 14.21
C VAL A 130 12.16 15.29 14.82
N TRP A 131 12.43 14.99 16.07
CA TRP A 131 11.74 13.97 16.86
C TRP A 131 10.82 14.65 17.86
N ILE A 132 9.52 14.38 17.76
CA ILE A 132 8.52 15.13 18.52
C ILE A 132 7.73 14.18 19.41
N ARG A 133 7.82 14.43 20.72
CA ARG A 133 7.07 13.74 21.76
C ARG A 133 7.30 12.22 21.80
N PRO A 134 8.55 11.71 21.72
CA PRO A 134 8.78 10.28 21.82
C PRO A 134 8.27 9.74 23.17
N PRO A 135 7.64 8.55 23.20
CA PRO A 135 7.03 7.98 24.41
C PRO A 135 8.06 7.59 25.47
N VAL A 136 9.29 7.28 25.03
CA VAL A 136 10.45 6.93 25.84
C VAL A 136 11.68 7.66 25.29
N GLY A 137 12.72 7.81 26.11
CA GLY A 137 13.95 8.47 25.69
C GLY A 137 14.56 7.82 24.44
N LEU A 138 14.95 8.65 23.47
CA LEU A 138 15.64 8.17 22.28
C LEU A 138 17.07 7.74 22.62
N ASN A 139 17.49 6.62 22.06
CA ASN A 139 18.85 6.15 22.20
C ASN A 139 19.79 6.93 21.27
N ALA A 140 20.44 7.95 21.81
CA ALA A 140 21.37 8.81 21.05
C ALA A 140 22.54 8.02 20.44
N ALA A 141 23.07 7.02 21.15
CA ALA A 141 24.17 6.19 20.65
C ALA A 141 23.75 5.37 19.41
N MET A 142 22.52 4.84 19.43
CA MET A 142 21.95 4.13 18.29
C MET A 142 21.73 5.06 17.09
N LEU A 143 21.19 6.26 17.31
CA LEU A 143 21.02 7.26 16.24
C LEU A 143 22.37 7.64 15.63
N HIS A 144 23.39 7.90 16.45
CA HIS A 144 24.74 8.20 15.99
C HIS A 144 25.35 7.06 15.17
N GLN A 145 25.18 5.80 15.61
CA GLN A 145 25.61 4.62 14.84
C GLN A 145 24.89 4.48 13.50
N GLN A 146 23.66 5.00 13.38
CA GLN A 146 22.91 5.04 12.12
C GLN A 146 23.24 6.29 11.27
N GLY A 147 24.25 7.08 11.66
CA GLY A 147 24.73 8.24 10.92
C GLY A 147 24.10 9.58 11.33
N TYR A 148 23.14 9.61 12.25
CA TYR A 148 22.51 10.85 12.68
C TYR A 148 23.47 11.67 13.55
N SER A 149 23.95 12.80 13.01
CA SER A 149 24.70 13.79 13.79
C SER A 149 23.80 14.44 14.84
N THR A 150 24.36 14.72 16.02
CA THR A 150 23.70 15.49 17.07
C THR A 150 23.34 16.91 16.60
N ASP A 151 24.14 17.50 15.70
CA ASP A 151 23.91 18.85 15.17
C ASP A 151 22.65 18.93 14.29
N ASN A 152 22.25 17.80 13.70
CA ASN A 152 21.11 17.67 12.79
C ASN A 152 19.95 16.87 13.40
N THR A 153 19.96 16.68 14.71
CA THR A 153 18.96 15.91 15.45
C THR A 153 18.30 16.78 16.50
N LEU A 154 17.06 17.20 16.23
CA LEU A 154 16.29 18.05 17.14
C LEU A 154 15.24 17.21 17.89
N LEU A 155 15.32 17.17 19.22
CA LEU A 155 14.30 16.57 20.07
C LEU A 155 13.38 17.65 20.64
N VAL A 156 12.09 17.58 20.33
CA VAL A 156 11.06 18.49 20.83
C VAL A 156 10.14 17.72 21.78
N SER A 157 10.08 18.16 23.04
CA SER A 157 9.25 17.55 24.09
C SER A 157 8.15 18.53 24.56
N PRO A 158 7.11 18.74 23.75
CA PRO A 158 6.02 19.65 24.07
C PRO A 158 5.12 19.08 25.18
N LYS A 159 4.43 19.96 25.91
CA LYS A 159 3.57 19.57 27.04
C LYS A 159 2.19 19.08 26.61
N SER A 160 1.70 19.51 25.44
CA SER A 160 0.37 19.16 24.94
C SER A 160 0.42 18.52 23.55
N ASP A 161 -0.61 17.75 23.20
CA ASP A 161 -0.76 17.16 21.86
C ASP A 161 -0.94 18.23 20.77
N GLN A 162 -1.60 19.34 21.11
CA GLN A 162 -1.79 20.45 20.18
C GLN A 162 -0.45 21.12 19.83
N ASP A 163 0.39 21.36 20.84
CA ASP A 163 1.72 21.92 20.64
C ASP A 163 2.62 20.96 19.86
N ALA A 164 2.49 19.65 20.09
CA ALA A 164 3.22 18.63 19.33
C ALA A 164 2.86 18.64 17.84
N LEU A 165 1.56 18.70 17.54
CA LEU A 165 1.08 18.79 16.17
C LEU A 165 1.47 20.12 15.51
N TRP A 166 1.38 21.22 16.24
CA TRP A 166 1.80 22.52 15.75
C TRP A 166 3.30 22.55 15.45
N ALA A 167 4.14 22.02 16.36
CA ALA A 167 5.58 21.90 16.15
C ALA A 167 5.91 21.02 14.94
N ALA A 168 5.21 19.89 14.78
CA ALA A 168 5.35 19.02 13.62
C ALA A 168 5.00 19.75 12.31
N GLU A 169 3.90 20.52 12.29
CA GLU A 169 3.50 21.33 11.14
C GLU A 169 4.54 22.41 10.81
N GLN A 170 5.07 23.12 11.82
CA GLN A 170 6.10 24.14 11.59
C GLN A 170 7.41 23.53 11.07
N ALA A 171 7.87 22.44 11.69
CA ALA A 171 9.08 21.75 11.27
C ALA A 171 8.95 21.24 9.83
N ALA A 172 7.85 20.56 9.51
CA ALA A 172 7.60 20.03 8.16
C ALA A 172 7.50 21.13 7.10
N ARG A 173 6.89 22.28 7.44
CA ARG A 173 6.70 23.40 6.51
C ARG A 173 7.97 24.23 6.25
N SER A 174 8.94 24.19 7.17
CA SER A 174 10.09 25.09 7.21
C SER A 174 11.05 24.98 6.02
N GLY A 175 11.11 23.84 5.34
CA GLY A 175 12.13 23.53 4.32
C GLY A 175 13.52 23.23 4.90
N ALA A 176 13.73 23.41 6.21
CA ALA A 176 15.00 23.12 6.90
C ALA A 176 15.07 21.68 7.43
N CYS A 177 13.94 20.98 7.45
CA CYS A 177 13.84 19.62 7.97
C CYS A 177 13.69 18.62 6.82
N GLN A 178 14.48 17.55 6.84
CA GLN A 178 14.30 16.43 5.90
C GLN A 178 13.22 15.47 6.39
N ALA A 179 13.11 15.31 7.71
CA ALA A 179 12.18 14.37 8.31
C ALA A 179 11.63 14.90 9.65
N VAL A 180 10.36 14.61 9.89
CA VAL A 180 9.69 14.83 11.17
C VAL A 180 9.07 13.51 11.62
N VAL A 181 9.45 13.05 12.82
CA VAL A 181 8.89 11.85 13.44
C VAL A 181 8.05 12.28 14.64
N LEU A 182 6.76 11.98 14.60
CA LEU A 182 5.78 12.37 15.61
C LEU A 182 5.14 11.15 16.24
N TRP A 183 5.01 11.17 17.58
CA TRP A 183 4.20 10.21 18.34
C TRP A 183 2.95 10.88 18.93
N PRO A 184 1.85 10.96 18.15
CA PRO A 184 0.63 11.62 18.58
C PRO A 184 -0.22 10.70 19.48
N SER A 185 -0.98 11.26 20.44
CA SER A 185 -2.00 10.48 21.16
C SER A 185 -3.20 10.15 20.26
N SER A 186 -3.65 11.13 19.49
CA SER A 186 -4.82 11.03 18.61
C SER A 186 -4.65 11.98 17.42
N LEU A 187 -5.31 11.64 16.31
CA LEU A 187 -5.25 12.41 15.08
C LEU A 187 -6.63 12.51 14.45
N THR A 188 -6.96 13.71 14.01
CA THR A 188 -8.13 13.96 13.17
C THR A 188 -7.72 14.01 11.70
N VAL A 189 -8.69 13.77 10.81
CA VAL A 189 -8.49 13.89 9.35
C VAL A 189 -7.98 15.29 8.96
N GLY A 190 -8.50 16.34 9.61
CA GLY A 190 -8.09 17.72 9.33
C GLY A 190 -6.62 17.98 9.70
N GLN A 191 -6.17 17.48 10.85
CA GLN A 191 -4.76 17.61 11.28
C GLN A 191 -3.81 16.88 10.32
N VAL A 192 -4.16 15.66 9.90
CA VAL A 192 -3.33 14.91 8.94
C VAL A 192 -3.26 15.60 7.58
N LYS A 193 -4.37 16.17 7.09
CA LYS A 193 -4.36 16.96 5.84
C LYS A 193 -3.43 18.18 5.94
N ARG A 194 -3.44 18.89 7.07
CA ARG A 194 -2.53 20.01 7.33
C ARG A 194 -1.07 19.57 7.37
N LEU A 195 -0.78 18.48 8.06
CA LEU A 195 0.57 17.91 8.09
C LEU A 195 1.06 17.48 6.70
N LYS A 196 0.18 16.87 5.91
CA LYS A 196 0.50 16.49 4.53
C LYS A 196 0.81 17.70 3.66
N LEU A 197 0.00 18.75 3.73
CA LEU A 197 0.27 19.99 3.01
C LEU A 197 1.59 20.64 3.46
N ALA A 198 1.87 20.63 4.77
CA ALA A 198 3.14 21.12 5.31
C ALA A 198 4.34 20.30 4.81
N ALA A 199 4.23 18.97 4.78
CA ALA A 199 5.24 18.05 4.26
C ALA A 199 5.53 18.31 2.77
N GLU A 200 4.48 18.46 1.95
CA GLU A 200 4.60 18.80 0.53
C GLU A 200 5.24 20.18 0.33
N HIS A 201 4.86 21.18 1.14
CA HIS A 201 5.44 22.53 1.06
C HIS A 201 6.92 22.58 1.41
N GLY A 202 7.33 21.94 2.51
CA GLY A 202 8.73 21.94 2.96
C GLY A 202 9.58 20.80 2.43
N GLN A 203 9.06 20.00 1.47
CA GLN A 203 9.76 18.85 0.89
C GLN A 203 10.27 17.86 1.95
N CYS A 204 9.45 17.59 2.97
CA CYS A 204 9.81 16.83 4.17
C CYS A 204 9.07 15.49 4.24
N ALA A 205 9.73 14.44 4.73
CA ALA A 205 9.09 13.19 5.13
C ALA A 205 8.45 13.35 6.52
N VAL A 206 7.19 12.99 6.69
CA VAL A 206 6.52 12.97 8.00
C VAL A 206 6.16 11.53 8.36
N VAL A 207 6.65 11.05 9.50
CA VAL A 207 6.35 9.71 10.01
C VAL A 207 5.53 9.85 11.29
N LEU A 208 4.34 9.25 11.27
CA LEU A 208 3.44 9.16 12.40
C LEU A 208 3.57 7.78 13.03
N LEU A 209 4.09 7.72 14.25
CA LEU A 209 4.25 6.47 15.01
C LEU A 209 3.14 6.39 16.06
N ARG A 210 2.14 5.55 15.79
CA ARG A 210 0.94 5.45 16.64
C ARG A 210 0.64 4.02 17.04
N ARG A 211 0.01 3.88 18.20
CA ARG A 211 -0.45 2.58 18.69
C ARG A 211 -1.74 2.15 18.01
N GLN A 212 -1.99 0.84 18.00
CA GLN A 212 -3.30 0.32 17.64
C GLN A 212 -4.36 0.87 18.62
N GLN A 213 -5.41 1.45 18.07
CA GLN A 213 -6.56 1.95 18.83
C GLN A 213 -7.78 1.10 18.47
N THR A 214 -8.65 0.85 19.45
CA THR A 214 -9.89 0.06 19.28
C THR A 214 -10.81 0.65 18.21
N TYR A 215 -10.76 1.97 18.02
CA TYR A 215 -11.43 2.67 16.94
C TYR A 215 -10.38 3.33 16.03
N SER A 216 -10.24 2.83 14.81
CA SER A 216 -9.28 3.37 13.83
C SER A 216 -10.03 4.16 12.77
N LEU A 217 -9.89 5.47 12.76
CA LEU A 217 -10.25 6.30 11.61
C LEU A 217 -9.25 6.05 10.47
N THR A 218 -9.74 5.99 9.23
CA THR A 218 -8.86 6.00 8.05
C THR A 218 -8.32 7.41 7.87
N LEU A 219 -6.99 7.55 7.99
CA LEU A 219 -6.31 8.84 7.85
C LEU A 219 -5.89 9.07 6.39
N PRO A 220 -5.94 10.32 5.89
CA PRO A 220 -5.58 10.67 4.52
C PRO A 220 -4.05 10.79 4.35
N VAL A 221 -3.33 9.71 4.64
CA VAL A 221 -1.87 9.59 4.53
C VAL A 221 -1.45 9.03 3.16
N ASP A 222 -0.16 9.07 2.83
CA ASP A 222 0.36 8.50 1.56
C ASP A 222 0.67 7.00 1.69
N LEU A 223 1.06 6.56 2.87
CA LEU A 223 1.33 5.16 3.20
C LEU A 223 0.84 4.88 4.62
N SER A 224 0.08 3.81 4.82
CA SER A 224 -0.29 3.31 6.15
C SER A 224 0.06 1.84 6.27
N VAL A 225 0.90 1.52 7.26
CA VAL A 225 1.36 0.15 7.53
C VAL A 225 1.11 -0.20 9.00
N ALA A 226 0.79 -1.45 9.26
CA ALA A 226 0.79 -2.03 10.60
C ALA A 226 1.98 -2.97 10.74
N LEU A 227 2.64 -2.89 11.89
CA LEU A 227 3.81 -3.71 12.21
C LEU A 227 3.50 -4.66 13.36
N ALA A 228 3.90 -5.92 13.20
CA ALA A 228 3.84 -6.93 14.25
C ALA A 228 5.21 -7.60 14.40
N PRO A 229 5.68 -7.88 15.63
CA PRO A 229 6.96 -8.52 15.83
C PRO A 229 6.99 -9.93 15.23
N SER A 230 8.14 -10.33 14.70
CA SER A 230 8.41 -11.70 14.25
C SER A 230 9.75 -12.19 14.83
N ALA A 231 10.02 -13.50 14.75
CA ALA A 231 11.24 -14.09 15.30
C ALA A 231 12.53 -13.41 14.78
N CYS A 232 12.60 -13.18 13.47
CA CYS A 232 13.77 -12.58 12.82
C CYS A 232 13.59 -11.11 12.43
N GLY A 233 12.51 -10.44 12.85
CA GLY A 233 12.30 -9.03 12.55
C GLY A 233 10.88 -8.57 12.76
N VAL A 234 10.24 -8.08 11.69
CA VAL A 234 8.88 -7.51 11.76
C VAL A 234 8.04 -7.92 10.55
N THR A 235 6.79 -8.28 10.80
CA THR A 235 5.78 -8.48 9.77
C THR A 235 5.11 -7.15 9.46
N VAL A 236 5.13 -6.78 8.18
CA VAL A 236 4.52 -5.56 7.65
C VAL A 236 3.20 -5.90 6.98
N THR A 237 2.13 -5.29 7.44
CA THR A 237 0.80 -5.35 6.82
C THR A 237 0.46 -3.98 6.25
N VAL A 238 0.39 -3.87 4.94
CA VAL A 238 0.04 -2.61 4.27
C VAL A 238 -1.46 -2.40 4.34
N ARG A 239 -1.91 -1.32 5.00
CA ARG A 239 -3.33 -0.96 5.12
C ARG A 239 -3.77 -0.03 3.99
N TYR A 240 -2.88 0.86 3.57
CA TYR A 240 -3.12 1.81 2.50
C TYR A 240 -1.79 2.19 1.86
N CYS A 241 -1.77 2.32 0.53
CA CYS A 241 -0.67 2.95 -0.17
C CYS A 241 -1.22 3.76 -1.33
N ARG A 242 -0.83 5.03 -1.43
CA ARG A 242 -1.16 5.86 -2.58
C ARG A 242 -0.48 5.25 -3.82
N GLY A 243 -1.23 5.15 -4.91
CA GLY A 243 -0.66 4.71 -6.19
C GLY A 243 -0.77 3.23 -6.50
N GLN A 244 -1.09 2.38 -5.51
CA GLN A 244 -1.01 0.93 -5.67
C GLN A 244 -1.99 0.20 -4.75
N TRP A 245 -2.37 -1.00 -5.15
CA TRP A 245 -3.11 -1.88 -4.26
C TRP A 245 -2.20 -2.37 -3.12
N PRO A 246 -2.69 -2.49 -1.87
CA PRO A 246 -1.89 -3.03 -0.78
C PRO A 246 -1.41 -4.47 -1.09
N PRO A 247 -0.10 -4.74 -1.04
CA PRO A 247 0.41 -6.10 -1.22
C PRO A 247 0.00 -7.00 -0.04
N ALA A 248 0.14 -8.31 -0.23
CA ALA A 248 0.01 -9.27 0.86
C ALA A 248 1.05 -8.97 1.97
N PRO A 249 0.75 -9.29 3.24
CA PRO A 249 1.71 -9.10 4.32
C PRO A 249 3.04 -9.81 4.04
N PHE A 250 4.14 -9.15 4.38
CA PHE A 250 5.49 -9.67 4.19
C PHE A 250 6.35 -9.45 5.44
N THR A 251 7.38 -10.26 5.63
CA THR A 251 8.29 -10.15 6.78
C THR A 251 9.58 -9.47 6.36
N LEU A 252 10.02 -8.51 7.15
CA LEU A 252 11.35 -7.93 7.07
C LEU A 252 12.29 -8.70 7.96
N ASP A 253 13.32 -9.30 7.36
CA ASP A 253 14.38 -9.98 8.08
C ASP A 253 15.46 -8.98 8.49
N TRP A 254 15.77 -8.97 9.78
CA TRP A 254 16.76 -8.09 10.39
C TRP A 254 18.07 -8.80 10.72
N ARG A 255 18.24 -10.10 10.43
CA ARG A 255 19.48 -10.84 10.73
C ARG A 255 20.73 -10.19 10.15
N THR A 256 20.63 -9.58 8.97
CA THR A 256 21.77 -8.94 8.32
C THR A 256 22.17 -7.62 8.99
N GLN A 257 21.18 -6.79 9.36
CA GLN A 257 21.42 -5.42 9.82
C GLN A 257 21.42 -5.30 11.36
N TRP A 258 20.68 -6.17 12.04
CA TRP A 258 20.50 -6.18 13.49
C TRP A 258 20.62 -7.61 14.07
N PRO A 259 21.74 -8.32 13.84
CA PRO A 259 21.91 -9.74 14.24
C PRO A 259 21.77 -9.97 15.76
N ALA A 260 22.00 -8.94 16.58
CA ALA A 260 21.87 -8.99 18.03
C ALA A 260 20.42 -8.82 18.54
N LEU A 261 19.49 -8.41 17.68
CA LEU A 261 18.10 -8.09 18.03
C LEU A 261 17.08 -9.05 17.41
N VAL A 262 17.55 -10.22 16.96
CA VAL A 262 16.74 -11.26 16.32
C VAL A 262 16.93 -12.58 17.05
N THR A 263 15.89 -13.42 17.04
CA THR A 263 16.04 -14.80 17.49
C THR A 263 16.59 -15.64 16.35
N TRP A 264 17.72 -16.27 16.61
CA TRP A 264 18.24 -17.29 15.71
C TRP A 264 17.46 -18.58 15.97
N PRO A 265 17.06 -19.33 14.93
CA PRO A 265 16.53 -20.67 15.15
C PRO A 265 17.59 -21.46 15.89
N SER A 266 17.37 -21.71 17.18
CA SER A 266 18.27 -22.51 17.99
C SER A 266 18.22 -23.92 17.43
N ASN A 267 19.31 -24.39 16.82
CA ASN A 267 19.48 -25.82 16.67
C ASN A 267 19.69 -26.36 18.10
N ALA A 268 18.66 -26.99 18.66
CA ALA A 268 18.63 -27.43 20.06
C ALA A 268 19.82 -28.35 20.43
N GLU A 269 20.50 -28.89 19.42
CA GLU A 269 21.66 -29.76 19.54
C GLU A 269 22.94 -29.08 20.09
N ASN A 270 23.06 -27.75 20.01
CA ASN A 270 24.28 -27.03 20.40
C ASN A 270 24.14 -26.13 21.64
N LEU A 271 23.02 -26.22 22.37
CA LEU A 271 22.83 -25.44 23.60
C LEU A 271 23.37 -26.23 24.79
N LEU A 272 24.55 -25.84 25.28
CA LEU A 272 25.01 -26.25 26.60
C LEU A 272 24.12 -25.58 27.65
N ALA A 273 23.29 -26.36 28.32
CA ALA A 273 22.50 -25.87 29.43
C ALA A 273 23.44 -25.34 30.52
N PHE A 274 23.20 -24.11 30.98
CA PHE A 274 23.99 -23.55 32.07
C PHE A 274 23.78 -24.42 33.32
N PRO A 275 24.84 -24.94 33.96
CA PRO A 275 24.67 -25.89 35.06
C PRO A 275 23.92 -25.22 36.20
N SER A 276 22.90 -25.92 36.69
CA SER A 276 22.06 -25.47 37.80
C SER A 276 22.91 -25.36 39.07
N ARG A 277 22.44 -24.54 40.02
CA ARG A 277 23.17 -24.32 41.28
C ARG A 277 23.50 -25.63 42.01
N GLN A 278 22.57 -26.58 42.00
CA GLN A 278 22.75 -27.90 42.60
C GLN A 278 23.87 -28.72 41.96
N GLN A 279 24.06 -28.59 40.63
CA GLN A 279 25.14 -29.27 39.91
C GLN A 279 26.52 -28.67 40.21
N ARG A 280 26.60 -27.42 40.66
CA ARG A 280 27.86 -26.79 41.08
C ARG A 280 28.23 -27.11 42.52
N GLU A 281 27.24 -27.41 43.36
CA GLU A 281 27.46 -27.77 44.77
C GLU A 281 27.89 -29.25 44.92
N GLN A 282 27.83 -30.04 43.84
CA GLN A 282 28.20 -31.46 43.81
C GLN A 282 29.51 -31.76 43.05
N ALA A 283 30.16 -30.75 42.46
CA ALA A 283 31.41 -30.86 41.70
C ALA A 283 32.56 -30.18 42.45
#